data_AF-A0A1V5S3B7-F1
#
_entry.id   AF-A0A1V5S3B7-F1
#
_cell.length_a   1.000
_cell.length_b   1.000
_cell.length_c   1.000
_cell.angle_alpha   90.00
_cell.angle_beta   90.00
_cell.angle_gamma   90.00
#
_symmetry.space_group_name_H-M   'P 1'
#
loop_
_entity.id
_entity.type
_entity.pdbx_description
1 polymer ?
#
loop_
_entity_poly.entity_id
_entity_poly.type
_entity_poly.pdbx_seq_one_letter_code
_entity_poly.pdbx_strand_id
1 'polypeptide(L)'
;MRKFKNMTAAKKLTALAVAILIIFACINLVWAFTKGLPYYAYTSPLTKYDYGAGVEYCANVNGIGFVVKKPMYLAYGGFLKVASTTPHTVETDENGNIVSSSGLGIGIFIWPNVGGAKFGVSFIDEAKDLFVQILIDSELNYFPKDPNNKEFNSKAEELLKENYNEIKMYMDAAQSMWGLCGVKDTWTGLKALINNIYSINILIVFIIALATVFAIINFLWALCAHLRFRLYIKKLGKIIESKKTEYQRVIDGYLYRAQKPKYLRYNGVLSVCKETENNTKLSLLIYPKLMKGNRYIISIDSDDITESIPINRDIEYIPETLKARNTSPLSTIKLYEDFIDKYFTEIKAMMHKAENLWNIIL
;
A
#
# COMPACT_ATOMS: atom_id res chain seq x y z
N MET A 1 -15.74 -16.51 -1.03
CA MET A 1 -17.04 -15.91 -0.67
C MET A 1 -17.71 -16.40 0.62
N ARG A 2 -17.39 -17.56 1.21
CA ARG A 2 -18.04 -18.07 2.45
C ARG A 2 -17.81 -17.27 3.75
N LYS A 3 -16.79 -16.41 3.85
CA LYS A 3 -16.41 -15.71 5.10
C LYS A 3 -17.27 -14.48 5.47
N PHE A 4 -18.01 -13.90 4.53
CA PHE A 4 -18.85 -12.71 4.79
C PHE A 4 -20.27 -13.03 5.32
N LYS A 5 -20.68 -14.30 5.31
CA LYS A 5 -22.04 -14.70 5.69
C LYS A 5 -22.32 -14.57 7.19
N ASN A 6 -21.29 -14.65 8.04
CA ASN A 6 -21.41 -14.64 9.51
C ASN A 6 -21.05 -13.30 10.18
N MET A 7 -20.88 -12.22 9.40
CA MET A 7 -20.65 -10.88 9.95
C MET A 7 -21.98 -10.18 10.21
N THR A 8 -22.13 -9.60 11.41
CA THR A 8 -23.25 -8.72 11.74
C THR A 8 -23.29 -7.52 10.78
N ALA A 9 -24.46 -6.92 10.57
CA ALA A 9 -24.63 -5.78 9.67
C ALA A 9 -23.63 -4.64 9.98
N ALA A 10 -23.40 -4.35 11.27
CA ALA A 10 -22.40 -3.40 11.72
C ALA A 10 -20.98 -3.75 11.24
N LYS A 11 -20.55 -5.01 11.35
CA LYS A 11 -19.21 -5.45 10.88
C LYS A 11 -19.08 -5.33 9.36
N LYS A 12 -20.15 -5.58 8.60
CA LYS A 12 -20.16 -5.40 7.13
C LYS A 12 -20.05 -3.92 6.75
N LEU A 13 -20.80 -3.04 7.43
CA LEU A 13 -20.72 -1.60 7.24
C LEU A 13 -19.34 -1.04 7.61
N THR A 14 -18.75 -1.48 8.72
CA THR A 14 -17.39 -1.09 9.09
C THR A 14 -16.36 -1.55 8.06
N ALA A 15 -16.45 -2.80 7.58
CA ALA A 15 -15.56 -3.30 6.55
C ALA A 15 -15.69 -2.51 5.24
N LEU A 16 -16.91 -2.14 4.85
CA LEU A 16 -17.17 -1.29 3.69
C LEU A 16 -16.59 0.11 3.88
N ALA A 17 -16.79 0.74 5.03
CA ALA A 17 -16.23 2.06 5.35
C ALA A 17 -14.69 2.05 5.29
N VAL A 18 -14.06 1.02 5.86
CA VAL A 18 -12.59 0.85 5.77
C VAL A 18 -12.15 0.67 4.33
N ALA A 19 -12.86 -0.14 3.54
CA ALA A 19 -12.53 -0.33 2.12
C ALA A 19 -12.65 0.99 1.33
N ILE A 20 -13.71 1.77 1.57
CA ILE A 20 -13.89 3.09 0.96
C ILE A 20 -12.73 4.01 1.34
N LEU A 21 -12.36 4.09 2.62
CA LEU A 21 -11.24 4.92 3.08
C LEU A 21 -9.91 4.52 2.42
N ILE A 22 -9.65 3.22 2.27
CA ILE A 22 -8.46 2.71 1.57
C ILE A 22 -8.49 3.13 0.10
N ILE A 23 -9.62 3.00 -0.58
CA ILE A 23 -9.77 3.41 -1.99
C ILE A 23 -9.50 4.90 -2.14
N PHE A 24 -10.11 5.74 -1.29
CA PHE A 24 -9.87 7.19 -1.31
C PHE A 24 -8.40 7.53 -1.02
N ALA A 25 -7.77 6.85 -0.06
CA ALA A 25 -6.34 7.03 0.22
C ALA A 25 -5.46 6.67 -0.98
N CYS A 26 -5.76 5.55 -1.65
CA CYS A 26 -5.05 5.14 -2.87
C CYS A 26 -5.23 6.14 -4.01
N ILE A 27 -6.46 6.63 -4.26
CA ILE A 27 -6.73 7.65 -5.29
C ILE A 27 -5.93 8.92 -5.01
N ASN A 28 -5.96 9.38 -3.76
CA ASN A 28 -5.19 10.54 -3.31
C ASN A 28 -3.69 10.37 -3.51
N LEU A 29 -3.16 9.21 -3.12
CA LEU A 29 -1.75 8.91 -3.23
C LEU A 29 -1.32 8.84 -4.69
N VAL A 30 -2.07 8.13 -5.53
CA VAL A 30 -1.80 8.06 -6.98
C VAL A 30 -1.84 9.44 -7.60
N TRP A 31 -2.86 10.26 -7.31
CA TRP A 31 -2.93 11.62 -7.83
C TRP A 31 -1.77 12.50 -7.34
N ALA A 32 -1.45 12.46 -6.05
CA ALA A 32 -0.36 13.23 -5.47
C ALA A 32 0.97 12.90 -6.13
N PHE A 33 1.30 11.61 -6.31
CA PHE A 33 2.57 11.20 -6.92
C PHE A 33 2.60 11.40 -8.44
N THR A 34 1.48 11.18 -9.14
CA THR A 34 1.49 11.20 -10.61
C THR A 34 1.19 12.57 -11.21
N LYS A 35 0.42 13.42 -10.50
CA LYS A 35 -0.05 14.72 -11.00
C LYS A 35 0.44 15.88 -10.16
N GLY A 36 0.42 15.78 -8.84
CA GLY A 36 0.83 16.89 -7.96
C GLY A 36 2.34 17.09 -7.91
N LEU A 37 3.07 16.02 -7.55
CA LEU A 37 4.49 16.03 -7.22
C LEU A 37 5.39 16.57 -8.32
N PRO A 38 5.21 16.22 -9.62
CA PRO A 38 6.08 16.72 -10.68
C PRO A 38 6.15 18.25 -10.73
N TYR A 39 5.03 18.93 -10.47
CA TYR A 39 4.97 20.40 -10.55
C TYR A 39 5.68 21.10 -9.40
N TYR A 40 5.82 20.46 -8.23
CA TYR A 40 6.47 21.08 -7.08
C TYR A 40 7.96 21.37 -7.35
N ALA A 41 8.65 20.50 -8.08
CA ALA A 41 10.05 20.71 -8.44
C ALA A 41 10.22 21.99 -9.28
N TYR A 42 9.34 22.20 -10.26
CA TYR A 42 9.43 23.33 -11.20
C TYR A 42 9.03 24.68 -10.60
N THR A 43 8.35 24.68 -9.44
CA THR A 43 8.04 25.93 -8.73
C THR A 43 9.20 26.50 -7.91
N SER A 44 10.22 25.69 -7.61
CA SER A 44 11.31 26.12 -6.72
C SER A 44 12.09 27.36 -7.18
N PRO A 45 12.39 27.58 -8.48
CA PRO A 45 13.11 28.77 -8.93
C PRO A 45 12.21 29.98 -9.18
N LEU A 46 10.91 29.90 -8.88
CA LEU A 46 9.91 30.87 -9.33
C LEU A 46 9.23 31.60 -8.16
N THR A 47 8.74 32.81 -8.43
CA THR A 47 8.00 33.62 -7.46
C THR A 47 6.51 33.30 -7.51
N LYS A 48 5.88 33.11 -6.34
CA LYS A 48 4.45 32.81 -6.24
C LYS A 48 3.60 34.08 -6.44
N TYR A 49 2.58 33.99 -7.29
CA TYR A 49 1.53 34.99 -7.48
C TYR A 49 0.15 34.37 -7.26
N ASP A 50 -0.74 35.12 -6.60
CA ASP A 50 -2.13 34.72 -6.35
C ASP A 50 -3.06 35.69 -7.05
N TYR A 51 -3.76 35.22 -8.07
CA TYR A 51 -4.65 36.04 -8.90
C TYR A 51 -6.13 35.87 -8.52
N GLY A 52 -6.44 35.21 -7.39
CA GLY A 52 -7.81 34.93 -6.94
C GLY A 52 -8.53 33.82 -7.73
N ALA A 53 -8.29 33.72 -9.04
CA ALA A 53 -8.73 32.60 -9.90
C ALA A 53 -7.79 31.40 -9.86
N GLY A 54 -6.63 31.52 -9.21
CA GLY A 54 -5.63 30.47 -9.08
C GLY A 54 -4.26 31.01 -8.66
N VAL A 55 -3.38 30.09 -8.26
CA VAL A 55 -1.99 30.37 -7.91
C VAL A 55 -1.09 29.97 -9.08
N GLU A 56 -0.26 30.90 -9.51
CA GLU A 56 0.77 30.69 -10.53
C GLU A 56 2.14 31.04 -9.96
N TYR A 57 3.19 30.45 -10.52
CA TYR A 57 4.56 30.72 -10.13
C TYR A 57 5.29 31.23 -11.36
N CYS A 58 5.87 32.43 -11.28
CA CYS A 58 6.38 33.13 -12.44
C CYS A 58 7.83 33.58 -12.23
N ALA A 59 8.59 33.63 -13.33
CA ALA A 59 9.88 34.31 -13.40
C ALA A 59 10.05 34.95 -14.78
N ASN A 60 10.83 36.02 -14.85
CA ASN A 60 11.29 36.64 -16.10
C ASN A 60 12.82 36.56 -16.13
N VAL A 61 13.36 35.95 -17.17
CA VAL A 61 14.81 35.90 -17.41
C VAL A 61 15.06 36.31 -18.85
N ASN A 62 15.79 37.41 -19.05
CA ASN A 62 16.19 37.92 -20.37
C ASN A 62 15.02 38.10 -21.35
N GLY A 63 13.87 38.59 -20.88
CA GLY A 63 12.69 38.81 -21.72
C GLY A 63 11.84 37.56 -21.99
N ILE A 64 12.21 36.41 -21.40
CA ILE A 64 11.46 35.16 -21.46
C ILE A 64 10.72 34.96 -20.13
N GLY A 65 9.42 34.76 -20.22
CA GLY A 65 8.52 34.48 -19.11
C GLY A 65 8.36 32.99 -18.89
N PHE A 66 8.54 32.57 -17.64
CA PHE A 66 8.32 31.21 -17.18
C PHE A 66 7.11 31.21 -16.26
N VAL A 67 6.16 30.33 -16.49
CA VAL A 67 4.96 30.20 -15.66
C VAL A 67 4.74 28.74 -15.29
N VAL A 68 4.43 28.48 -14.03
CA VAL A 68 3.99 27.16 -13.55
C VAL A 68 2.63 27.30 -12.90
N LYS A 69 1.65 26.59 -13.45
CA LYS A 69 0.34 26.40 -12.86
C LYS A 69 0.21 24.95 -12.41
N LYS A 70 0.08 24.75 -11.09
CA LYS A 70 -0.11 23.41 -10.53
C LYS A 70 -1.52 22.89 -10.85
N PRO A 71 -1.70 21.56 -11.02
CA PRO A 71 -3.04 21.00 -11.13
C PRO A 71 -3.83 21.24 -9.83
N MET A 72 -5.11 21.59 -9.96
CA MET A 72 -6.01 21.61 -8.81
C MET A 72 -6.17 20.20 -8.23
N TYR A 73 -6.49 20.11 -6.93
CA TYR A 73 -6.68 18.82 -6.25
C TYR A 73 -7.63 17.90 -7.01
N LEU A 74 -7.17 16.67 -7.27
CA LEU A 74 -7.85 15.63 -8.09
C LEU A 74 -8.18 16.03 -9.54
N ALA A 75 -7.68 17.16 -10.03
CA ALA A 75 -7.80 17.59 -11.42
C ALA A 75 -6.54 17.26 -12.25
N TYR A 76 -6.64 17.45 -13.57
CA TYR A 76 -5.60 17.13 -14.55
C TYR A 76 -4.92 18.37 -15.18
N GLY A 77 -5.38 19.59 -14.86
CA GLY A 77 -5.11 20.81 -15.63
C GLY A 77 -3.94 21.69 -15.15
N GLY A 78 -2.80 21.11 -14.78
CA GLY A 78 -1.57 21.87 -14.55
C GLY A 78 -0.78 22.06 -15.85
N PHE A 79 0.10 23.06 -15.90
CA PHE A 79 1.06 23.23 -17.00
C PHE A 79 2.28 24.07 -16.59
N LEU A 80 3.36 23.92 -17.34
CA LEU A 80 4.47 24.86 -17.42
C LEU A 80 4.31 25.62 -18.73
N LYS A 81 4.59 26.93 -18.75
CA LYS A 81 4.56 27.75 -19.95
C LYS A 81 5.84 28.57 -20.07
N VAL A 82 6.37 28.64 -21.29
CA VAL A 82 7.47 29.53 -21.68
C VAL A 82 7.03 30.37 -22.87
N ALA A 83 7.15 31.69 -22.76
CA ALA A 83 6.79 32.63 -23.83
C ALA A 83 7.54 33.95 -23.66
N SER A 84 7.51 34.82 -24.66
CA SER A 84 7.98 36.20 -24.51
C SER A 84 7.26 36.94 -23.37
N THR A 85 7.98 37.79 -22.64
CA THR A 85 7.37 38.72 -21.68
C THR A 85 6.82 39.97 -22.32
N THR A 86 7.14 40.22 -23.58
CA THR A 86 6.48 41.27 -24.35
C THR A 86 5.02 40.86 -24.55
N PRO A 87 4.05 41.62 -24.01
CA PRO A 87 2.65 41.26 -24.15
C PRO A 87 2.26 41.29 -25.62
N HIS A 88 1.50 40.29 -26.05
CA HIS A 88 0.78 40.36 -27.32
C HIS A 88 -0.29 41.46 -27.16
N THR A 89 -0.23 42.48 -27.99
CA THR A 89 -1.18 43.60 -27.94
C THR A 89 -2.02 43.61 -29.20
N VAL A 90 -3.30 43.95 -29.04
CA VAL A 90 -4.23 44.18 -30.15
C VAL A 90 -4.69 45.63 -30.14
N GLU A 91 -4.83 46.19 -31.33
CA GLU A 91 -5.49 47.47 -31.52
C GLU A 91 -6.92 47.24 -31.99
N THR A 92 -7.87 47.97 -31.40
CA THR A 92 -9.28 47.90 -31.75
C THR A 92 -9.76 49.19 -32.39
N ASP A 93 -10.69 49.09 -33.34
CA ASP A 93 -11.44 50.24 -33.84
C ASP A 93 -12.41 50.80 -32.77
N GLU A 94 -13.11 51.88 -33.13
CA GLU A 94 -14.13 52.54 -32.30
C GLU A 94 -15.33 51.65 -31.93
N ASN A 95 -15.52 50.52 -32.64
CA ASN A 95 -16.58 49.55 -32.40
C ASN A 95 -16.09 48.33 -31.60
N GLY A 96 -14.82 48.29 -31.22
CA GLY A 96 -14.20 47.19 -30.49
C GLY A 96 -13.74 46.01 -31.37
N ASN A 97 -13.72 46.15 -32.71
CA ASN A 97 -13.20 45.12 -33.60
C ASN A 97 -11.67 45.20 -33.65
N ILE A 98 -11.00 44.05 -33.66
CA ILE A 98 -9.54 43.96 -33.76
C ILE A 98 -9.12 44.34 -35.19
N VAL A 99 -8.29 45.39 -35.31
CA VAL A 99 -7.79 45.89 -36.60
C VAL A 99 -6.30 45.59 -36.82
N SER A 100 -5.54 45.38 -35.74
CA SER A 100 -4.13 45.00 -35.83
C SER A 100 -3.70 44.22 -34.58
N SER A 101 -2.62 43.46 -34.70
CA SER A 101 -1.96 42.77 -33.58
C SER A 101 -0.47 43.06 -33.62
N SER A 102 0.22 42.90 -32.48
CA SER A 102 1.67 43.03 -32.38
C SER A 102 2.45 41.89 -33.07
N GLY A 103 1.78 41.09 -33.91
CA GLY A 103 2.34 39.92 -34.59
C GLY A 103 2.07 38.61 -33.86
N LEU A 104 2.62 37.51 -34.38
CA LEU A 104 2.37 36.15 -33.91
C LEU A 104 2.87 35.94 -32.47
N GLY A 105 1.96 35.64 -31.55
CA GLY A 105 2.27 35.21 -30.20
C GLY A 105 2.58 33.71 -30.16
N ILE A 106 3.75 33.34 -29.64
CA ILE A 106 4.19 31.95 -29.51
C ILE A 106 4.40 31.60 -28.03
N GLY A 107 3.91 30.42 -27.64
CA GLY A 107 4.11 29.89 -26.30
C GLY A 107 4.31 28.38 -26.28
N ILE A 108 5.32 27.92 -25.56
CA ILE A 108 5.56 26.49 -25.28
C ILE A 108 4.81 26.11 -24.02
N PHE A 109 4.03 25.03 -24.10
CA PHE A 109 3.38 24.39 -22.98
C PHE A 109 4.02 23.04 -22.71
N ILE A 110 4.29 22.75 -21.44
CA ILE A 110 4.87 21.49 -21.00
C ILE A 110 3.95 20.90 -19.94
N TRP A 111 3.61 19.63 -20.10
CA TRP A 111 2.82 18.85 -19.16
C TRP A 111 3.66 17.71 -18.59
N PRO A 112 4.31 17.94 -17.44
CA PRO A 112 5.03 16.91 -16.73
C PRO A 112 4.14 15.73 -16.33
N ASN A 113 4.66 14.51 -16.47
CA ASN A 113 4.00 13.28 -16.03
C ASN A 113 5.06 12.26 -15.54
N VAL A 114 4.61 11.20 -14.88
CA VAL A 114 5.49 10.10 -14.48
C VAL A 114 5.97 9.37 -15.75
N GLY A 115 7.27 9.41 -16.01
CA GLY A 115 7.89 8.77 -17.17
C GLY A 115 8.20 9.71 -18.35
N GLY A 116 7.94 11.01 -18.23
CA GLY A 116 8.29 12.00 -19.25
C GLY A 116 7.33 13.18 -19.29
N ALA A 117 7.60 14.15 -20.17
CA ALA A 117 6.75 15.30 -20.39
C ALA A 117 6.08 15.22 -21.77
N LYS A 118 4.87 15.80 -21.87
CA LYS A 118 4.28 16.15 -23.16
C LYS A 118 4.55 17.62 -23.45
N PHE A 119 4.76 17.94 -24.71
CA PHE A 119 5.06 19.28 -25.16
C PHE A 119 4.01 19.74 -26.15
N GLY A 120 3.70 21.02 -26.14
CA GLY A 120 2.84 21.65 -27.11
C GLY A 120 3.25 23.09 -27.37
N VAL A 121 2.83 23.60 -28.52
CA VAL A 121 3.08 24.98 -28.95
C VAL A 121 1.74 25.62 -29.24
N SER A 122 1.54 26.83 -28.72
CA SER A 122 0.41 27.69 -29.09
C SER A 122 0.89 28.80 -30.01
N PHE A 123 0.13 29.05 -31.07
CA PHE A 123 0.25 30.17 -31.98
C PHE A 123 -1.02 30.99 -31.89
N ILE A 124 -0.88 32.30 -31.65
CA ILE A 124 -1.99 33.22 -31.48
C ILE A 124 -1.73 34.46 -32.33
N ASP A 125 -2.65 34.80 -33.23
CA ASP A 125 -2.67 36.07 -33.95
C ASP A 125 -4.14 36.49 -34.11
N GLU A 126 -4.62 37.30 -33.16
CA GLU A 126 -6.04 37.64 -33.06
C GLU A 126 -6.52 38.49 -34.27
N ALA A 127 -5.63 39.30 -34.86
CA ALA A 127 -5.95 40.07 -36.07
C ALA A 127 -6.17 39.19 -37.32
N LYS A 128 -5.66 37.95 -37.30
CA LYS A 128 -5.85 36.96 -38.38
C LYS A 128 -6.78 35.82 -37.98
N ASP A 129 -7.48 35.95 -36.85
CA ASP A 129 -8.32 34.89 -36.27
C ASP A 129 -7.56 33.55 -36.14
N LEU A 130 -6.28 33.61 -35.77
CA LEU A 130 -5.44 32.44 -35.63
C LEU A 130 -5.32 32.06 -34.15
N PHE A 131 -5.89 30.90 -33.81
CA PHE A 131 -5.61 30.23 -32.53
C PHE A 131 -5.34 28.75 -32.77
N VAL A 132 -4.07 28.36 -32.74
CA VAL A 132 -3.63 26.99 -33.04
C VAL A 132 -2.80 26.47 -31.88
N GLN A 133 -3.16 25.31 -31.35
CA GLN A 133 -2.33 24.59 -30.38
C GLN A 133 -2.02 23.19 -30.91
N ILE A 134 -0.73 22.87 -30.99
CA ILE A 134 -0.23 21.61 -31.53
C ILE A 134 0.59 20.86 -30.50
N LEU A 135 0.69 19.54 -30.65
CA LEU A 135 1.56 18.69 -29.85
C LEU A 135 2.88 18.47 -30.60
N ILE A 136 3.98 18.47 -29.86
CA ILE A 136 5.32 18.21 -30.38
C ILE A 136 6.08 17.22 -29.48
N ASP A 137 7.12 16.55 -30.00
CA ASP A 137 8.12 15.87 -29.16
C ASP A 137 9.19 16.84 -28.62
N SER A 138 10.15 16.29 -27.88
CA SER A 138 11.32 17.01 -27.38
C SER A 138 12.30 17.45 -28.47
N GLU A 139 12.18 16.91 -29.68
CA GLU A 139 13.00 17.28 -30.86
C GLU A 139 12.27 18.31 -31.75
N LEU A 140 11.09 18.78 -31.30
CA LEU A 140 10.23 19.74 -31.98
C LEU A 140 9.56 19.19 -33.25
N ASN A 141 9.37 17.87 -33.35
CA ASN A 141 8.57 17.27 -34.41
C ASN A 141 7.09 17.32 -34.07
N TYR A 142 6.25 17.64 -35.06
CA TYR A 142 4.79 17.71 -34.90
C TYR A 142 4.16 16.31 -34.73
N PHE A 143 3.22 16.20 -33.79
CA PHE A 143 2.34 15.05 -33.65
C PHE A 143 0.89 15.38 -34.03
N PRO A 144 0.39 14.91 -35.19
CA PRO A 144 -0.98 15.15 -35.60
C PRO A 144 -1.98 14.46 -34.67
N LYS A 145 -2.91 15.24 -34.13
CA LYS A 145 -4.02 14.72 -33.31
C LYS A 145 -5.01 13.92 -34.16
N ASP A 146 -5.28 14.39 -35.37
CA ASP A 146 -6.06 13.69 -36.39
C ASP A 146 -5.23 13.61 -37.69
N PRO A 147 -4.67 12.44 -38.04
CA PRO A 147 -3.89 12.26 -39.26
C PRO A 147 -4.66 12.55 -40.56
N ASN A 148 -6.00 12.51 -40.53
CA ASN A 148 -6.82 12.70 -41.73
C ASN A 148 -7.08 14.17 -42.05
N ASN A 149 -6.90 15.08 -41.10
CA ASN A 149 -7.09 16.51 -41.32
C ASN A 149 -5.83 17.12 -41.99
N LYS A 150 -5.67 16.86 -43.29
CA LYS A 150 -4.50 17.28 -44.07
C LYS A 150 -4.30 18.79 -44.09
N GLU A 151 -5.38 19.56 -44.14
CA GLU A 151 -5.31 21.03 -44.16
C GLU A 151 -4.74 21.58 -42.85
N PHE A 152 -5.30 21.15 -41.71
CA PHE A 152 -4.79 21.55 -40.40
C PHE A 152 -3.35 21.08 -40.18
N ASN A 153 -3.03 19.83 -40.55
CA ASN A 153 -1.69 19.28 -40.37
C ASN A 153 -0.65 20.03 -41.21
N SER A 154 -0.98 20.39 -42.46
CA SER A 154 -0.07 21.18 -43.30
C SER A 154 0.16 22.57 -42.72
N LYS A 155 -0.90 23.25 -42.24
CA LYS A 155 -0.80 24.55 -41.57
C LYS A 155 0.02 24.48 -40.28
N ALA A 156 -0.15 23.42 -39.49
CA ALA A 156 0.60 23.19 -38.26
C ALA A 156 2.10 22.99 -38.53
N GLU A 157 2.44 22.18 -39.54
CA GLU A 157 3.83 21.94 -39.96
C GLU A 157 4.49 23.22 -40.51
N GLU A 158 3.77 24.02 -41.28
CA GLU A 158 4.24 25.32 -41.79
C GLU A 158 4.55 26.29 -40.65
N LEU A 159 3.59 26.51 -39.73
CA LEU A 159 3.79 27.37 -38.56
C LEU A 159 4.98 26.92 -37.70
N LEU A 160 5.13 25.62 -37.49
CA LEU A 160 6.25 25.06 -36.73
C LEU A 160 7.59 25.28 -37.43
N LYS A 161 7.64 25.13 -38.75
CA LYS A 161 8.84 25.30 -39.57
C LYS A 161 9.28 26.77 -39.65
N GLU A 162 8.34 27.68 -39.90
CA GLU A 162 8.62 29.11 -40.01
C GLU A 162 9.13 29.70 -38.70
N ASN A 163 8.64 29.20 -37.57
CA ASN A 163 8.95 29.71 -36.24
C ASN A 163 9.90 28.81 -35.44
N TYR A 164 10.59 27.87 -36.12
CA TYR A 164 11.41 26.86 -35.48
C TYR A 164 12.46 27.43 -34.52
N ASN A 165 13.14 28.51 -34.91
CA ASN A 165 14.21 29.10 -34.11
C ASN A 165 13.70 29.68 -32.78
N GLU A 166 12.54 30.35 -32.79
CA GLU A 166 11.95 30.92 -31.58
C GLU A 166 11.41 29.81 -30.67
N ILE A 167 10.74 28.80 -31.23
CA ILE A 167 10.25 27.63 -30.51
C ILE A 167 11.41 26.88 -29.85
N LYS A 168 12.51 26.68 -30.58
CA LYS A 168 13.73 26.05 -30.06
C LYS A 168 14.36 26.86 -28.95
N MET A 169 14.45 28.18 -29.10
CA MET A 169 14.94 29.07 -28.04
C MET A 169 14.12 28.92 -26.76
N TYR A 170 12.78 28.86 -26.85
CA TYR A 170 11.93 28.65 -25.68
C TYR A 170 12.08 27.25 -25.08
N MET A 171 12.26 26.21 -25.91
CA MET A 171 12.50 24.85 -25.42
C MET A 171 13.84 24.74 -24.69
N ASP A 172 14.90 25.32 -25.24
CA ASP A 172 16.23 25.36 -24.63
C ASP A 172 16.20 26.17 -23.31
N ALA A 173 15.46 27.28 -23.27
CA ALA A 173 15.24 28.06 -22.06
C ALA A 173 14.49 27.24 -20.99
N ALA A 174 13.45 26.49 -21.37
CA ALA A 174 12.73 25.59 -20.47
C ALA A 174 13.65 24.49 -19.92
N GLN A 175 14.47 23.89 -20.79
CA GLN A 175 15.44 22.87 -20.41
C GLN A 175 16.50 23.42 -19.43
N SER A 176 16.96 24.64 -19.64
CA SER A 176 17.92 25.31 -18.76
C SER A 176 17.31 25.64 -17.38
N MET A 177 16.07 26.16 -17.36
CA MET A 177 15.36 26.52 -16.13
C MET A 177 14.97 25.30 -15.29
N TRP A 178 14.47 24.25 -15.93
CA TRP A 178 13.79 23.15 -15.25
C TRP A 178 14.44 21.78 -15.41
N GLY A 179 15.42 21.63 -16.30
CA GLY A 179 16.16 20.38 -16.49
C GLY A 179 15.25 19.19 -16.75
N LEU A 180 14.43 19.24 -17.82
CA LEU A 180 13.24 18.41 -18.10
C LEU A 180 13.47 16.88 -18.29
N CYS A 181 14.52 16.33 -17.70
CA CYS A 181 14.82 14.90 -17.66
C CYS A 181 14.02 14.21 -16.54
N GLY A 182 12.86 13.65 -16.89
CA GLY A 182 11.78 13.14 -16.02
C GLY A 182 12.08 12.09 -14.93
N VAL A 183 13.32 11.93 -14.46
CA VAL A 183 13.70 11.04 -13.34
C VAL A 183 14.40 11.80 -12.20
N LYS A 184 15.09 12.93 -12.44
CA LYS A 184 15.72 13.73 -11.38
C LYS A 184 14.72 14.52 -10.52
N ASP A 185 13.49 14.69 -11.00
CA ASP A 185 12.52 15.62 -10.41
C ASP A 185 11.64 15.04 -9.30
N THR A 186 11.49 13.72 -9.18
CA THR A 186 10.64 13.13 -8.13
C THR A 186 11.22 13.33 -6.73
N TRP A 187 12.54 13.28 -6.57
CA TRP A 187 13.20 13.47 -5.28
C TRP A 187 13.28 14.95 -4.87
N THR A 188 13.51 15.84 -5.84
CA THR A 188 13.44 17.30 -5.64
C THR A 188 12.01 17.74 -5.37
N GLY A 189 11.05 17.21 -6.11
CA GLY A 189 9.62 17.40 -5.87
C GLY A 189 9.18 16.86 -4.51
N LEU A 190 9.69 15.71 -4.07
CA LEU A 190 9.44 15.18 -2.72
C LEU A 190 10.04 16.08 -1.64
N LYS A 191 11.27 16.57 -1.81
CA LYS A 191 11.87 17.53 -0.87
C LYS A 191 11.07 18.84 -0.81
N ALA A 192 10.65 19.38 -1.95
CA ALA A 192 9.83 20.59 -2.03
C ALA A 192 8.43 20.38 -1.43
N LEU A 193 7.85 19.19 -1.63
CA LEU A 193 6.60 18.78 -1.00
C LEU A 193 6.77 18.66 0.51
N ILE A 194 7.81 17.97 1.01
CA ILE A 194 8.11 17.86 2.44
C ILE A 194 8.34 19.24 3.07
N ASN A 195 8.87 20.22 2.35
CA ASN A 195 9.05 21.57 2.88
C ASN A 195 7.78 22.44 2.84
N ASN A 196 6.70 21.98 2.22
CA ASN A 196 5.42 22.68 2.21
C ASN A 196 4.60 22.33 3.48
N ILE A 197 4.25 23.33 4.28
CA ILE A 197 3.54 23.18 5.57
C ILE A 197 2.28 22.31 5.47
N TYR A 198 1.52 22.42 4.38
CA TYR A 198 0.30 21.62 4.18
C TYR A 198 0.61 20.14 3.93
N SER A 199 1.71 19.85 3.27
CA SER A 199 2.16 18.49 2.94
C SER A 199 2.86 17.81 4.12
N ILE A 200 3.53 18.57 4.98
CA ILE A 200 4.03 18.09 6.29
C ILE A 200 2.86 17.55 7.12
N ASN A 201 1.75 18.29 7.19
CA ASN A 201 0.58 17.86 7.95
C ASN A 201 -0.01 16.54 7.41
N ILE A 202 -0.08 16.38 6.08
CA ILE A 202 -0.56 15.14 5.46
C ILE A 202 0.38 13.97 5.78
N LEU A 203 1.70 14.18 5.69
CA LEU A 203 2.70 13.16 6.01
C LEU A 203 2.65 12.77 7.50
N ILE A 204 2.54 13.76 8.39
CA ILE A 204 2.38 13.54 9.83
C ILE A 204 1.12 12.73 10.12
N VAL A 205 -0.02 13.08 9.52
CA VAL A 205 -1.28 12.33 9.69
C VAL A 205 -1.11 10.88 9.21
N PHE A 206 -0.42 10.66 8.08
CA PHE A 206 -0.15 9.32 7.57
C PHE A 206 0.76 8.50 8.50
N ILE A 207 1.83 9.11 9.01
CA ILE A 207 2.75 8.48 9.99
C ILE A 207 2.00 8.15 11.28
N ILE A 208 1.18 9.08 11.79
CA ILE A 208 0.35 8.87 12.99
C ILE A 208 -0.65 7.73 12.74
N ALA A 209 -1.28 7.67 11.57
CA ALA A 209 -2.20 6.59 11.21
C ALA A 209 -1.49 5.23 11.18
N LEU A 210 -0.32 5.13 10.54
CA LEU A 210 0.50 3.91 10.53
C LEU A 210 0.94 3.50 11.93
N ALA A 211 1.42 4.45 12.73
CA ALA A 211 1.81 4.21 14.11
C ALA A 211 0.62 3.74 14.97
N THR A 212 -0.57 4.32 14.74
CA THR A 212 -1.80 3.93 15.43
C THR A 212 -2.24 2.52 15.05
N VAL A 213 -2.22 2.17 13.76
CA VAL A 213 -2.51 0.80 13.29
C VAL A 213 -1.53 -0.20 13.88
N PHE A 214 -0.23 0.12 13.88
CA PHE A 214 0.79 -0.71 14.50
C PHE A 214 0.54 -0.87 16.01
N ALA A 215 0.21 0.21 16.72
CA ALA A 215 -0.12 0.17 18.14
C ALA A 215 -1.36 -0.68 18.41
N ILE A 216 -2.42 -0.57 17.59
CA ILE A 216 -3.63 -1.38 17.71
C ILE A 216 -3.33 -2.86 17.49
N ILE A 217 -2.54 -3.23 16.47
CA ILE A 217 -2.16 -4.62 16.20
C ILE A 217 -1.38 -5.19 17.39
N ASN A 218 -0.42 -4.43 17.92
CA ASN A 218 0.37 -4.82 19.08
C ASN A 218 -0.49 -4.95 20.34
N PHE A 219 -1.40 -4.00 20.57
CA PHE A 219 -2.32 -4.00 21.69
C PHE A 219 -3.28 -5.20 21.62
N LEU A 220 -3.89 -5.46 20.46
CA LEU A 220 -4.75 -6.62 20.24
C LEU A 220 -3.99 -7.93 20.41
N TRP A 221 -2.76 -8.02 19.88
CA TRP A 221 -1.91 -9.19 20.10
C TRP A 221 -1.61 -9.37 21.59
N ALA A 222 -1.18 -8.32 22.29
CA ALA A 222 -0.87 -8.38 23.72
C ALA A 222 -2.11 -8.76 24.55
N LEU A 223 -3.27 -8.19 24.24
CA LEU A 223 -4.54 -8.50 24.88
C LEU A 223 -4.89 -9.98 24.70
N CYS A 224 -4.85 -10.50 23.47
CA CYS A 224 -5.11 -11.91 23.17
C CYS A 224 -4.08 -12.84 23.82
N ALA A 225 -2.80 -12.51 23.72
CA ALA A 225 -1.70 -13.32 24.24
C ALA A 225 -1.67 -13.34 25.77
N HIS A 226 -1.94 -12.22 26.45
CA HIS A 226 -1.86 -12.14 27.90
C HIS A 226 -3.15 -12.58 28.59
N LEU A 227 -4.31 -12.03 28.22
CA LEU A 227 -5.54 -12.32 28.96
C LEU A 227 -5.95 -13.78 28.83
N ARG A 228 -5.87 -14.34 27.62
CA ARG A 228 -6.29 -15.72 27.38
C ARG A 228 -5.33 -16.72 28.00
N PHE A 229 -4.02 -16.59 27.76
CA PHE A 229 -3.05 -17.54 28.31
C PHE A 229 -2.83 -17.37 29.81
N ARG A 230 -3.20 -16.24 30.41
CA ARG A 230 -3.22 -16.10 31.87
C ARG A 230 -4.07 -17.18 32.53
N LEU A 231 -5.20 -17.56 31.93
CA LEU A 231 -6.06 -18.62 32.46
C LEU A 231 -5.33 -19.97 32.51
N TYR A 232 -4.54 -20.28 31.48
CA TYR A 232 -3.83 -21.56 31.38
C TYR A 232 -2.59 -21.63 32.27
N ILE A 233 -1.88 -20.52 32.44
CA ILE A 233 -0.64 -20.48 33.22
C ILE A 233 -0.87 -20.22 34.72
N LYS A 234 -2.03 -19.67 35.13
CA LYS A 234 -2.29 -19.30 36.54
C LYS A 234 -2.15 -20.48 37.51
N LYS A 235 -2.42 -21.70 37.05
CA LYS A 235 -2.34 -22.94 37.84
C LYS A 235 -0.97 -23.64 37.77
N LEU A 236 -0.04 -23.11 36.96
CA LEU A 236 1.27 -23.72 36.66
C LEU A 236 2.41 -22.89 37.24
N GLY A 237 3.52 -23.56 37.61
CA GLY A 237 4.75 -22.91 38.04
C GLY A 237 5.55 -22.40 36.84
N LYS A 238 6.29 -21.31 37.01
CA LYS A 238 7.19 -20.80 35.96
C LYS A 238 8.46 -21.67 35.93
N ILE A 239 8.91 -22.10 34.74
CA ILE A 239 10.20 -22.77 34.61
C ILE A 239 11.29 -21.71 34.74
N ILE A 240 12.17 -21.86 35.73
CA ILE A 240 13.19 -20.84 36.06
C ILE A 240 14.35 -20.90 35.04
N GLU A 241 14.62 -22.06 34.43
CA GLU A 241 15.82 -22.29 33.62
C GLU A 241 15.62 -22.30 32.09
N SER A 242 14.40 -22.43 31.55
CA SER A 242 14.18 -22.41 30.10
C SER A 242 13.03 -21.49 29.68
N LYS A 243 13.39 -20.38 29.02
CA LYS A 243 12.53 -19.45 28.26
C LYS A 243 11.38 -18.80 29.08
N LYS A 244 11.33 -17.46 29.07
CA LYS A 244 10.33 -16.60 29.77
C LYS A 244 8.84 -16.87 29.44
N THR A 245 8.55 -17.81 28.55
CA THR A 245 7.23 -18.13 28.00
C THR A 245 6.69 -19.50 28.40
N GLU A 246 7.44 -20.31 29.15
CA GLU A 246 7.08 -21.71 29.48
C GLU A 246 6.76 -21.87 30.98
N TYR A 247 5.70 -22.63 31.25
CA TYR A 247 5.15 -22.89 32.58
C TYR A 247 4.88 -24.38 32.69
N GLN A 248 5.18 -24.99 33.84
CA GLN A 248 4.91 -26.40 34.07
C GLN A 248 4.51 -26.73 35.50
N ARG A 249 3.85 -27.87 35.67
CA ARG A 249 3.55 -28.45 36.98
C ARG A 249 3.28 -29.95 36.83
N VAL A 250 3.72 -30.74 37.79
CA VAL A 250 3.34 -32.16 37.90
C VAL A 250 2.14 -32.29 38.83
N ILE A 251 1.08 -32.99 38.39
CA ILE A 251 -0.13 -33.27 39.17
C ILE A 251 -0.55 -34.73 38.87
N ASP A 252 -0.68 -35.55 39.91
CA ASP A 252 -1.08 -36.97 39.83
C ASP A 252 -0.25 -37.80 38.82
N GLY A 253 1.06 -37.57 38.74
CA GLY A 253 1.95 -38.27 37.80
C GLY A 253 1.88 -37.78 36.35
N TYR A 254 1.13 -36.71 36.05
CA TYR A 254 1.09 -36.07 34.73
C TYR A 254 1.85 -34.74 34.76
N LEU A 255 2.68 -34.51 33.75
CA LEU A 255 3.37 -33.24 33.55
C LEU A 255 2.53 -32.33 32.65
N TYR A 256 2.05 -31.23 33.22
CA TYR A 256 1.34 -30.20 32.49
C TYR A 256 2.32 -29.11 32.08
N ARG A 257 2.31 -28.70 30.81
CA ARG A 257 3.06 -27.54 30.33
C ARG A 257 2.15 -26.57 29.58
N ALA A 258 2.47 -25.29 29.67
CA ALA A 258 1.86 -24.26 28.86
C ALA A 258 2.94 -23.31 28.33
N GLN A 259 2.97 -23.14 27.01
CA GLN A 259 3.83 -22.21 26.31
C GLN A 259 3.00 -21.05 25.75
N LYS A 260 3.32 -19.83 26.19
CA LYS A 260 2.71 -18.61 25.64
C LYS A 260 3.01 -18.49 24.13
N PRO A 261 2.11 -17.88 23.36
CA PRO A 261 2.39 -17.57 21.96
C PRO A 261 3.61 -16.65 21.84
N LYS A 262 4.41 -16.86 20.79
CA LYS A 262 5.49 -15.95 20.42
C LYS A 262 4.92 -14.62 19.90
N TYR A 263 5.75 -13.58 19.85
CA TYR A 263 5.38 -12.26 19.32
C TYR A 263 4.65 -12.37 17.97
N LEU A 264 3.51 -11.67 17.86
CA LEU A 264 2.58 -11.67 16.72
C LEU A 264 2.03 -13.04 16.28
N ARG A 265 2.28 -14.11 17.04
CA ARG A 265 1.57 -15.38 16.91
C ARG A 265 0.42 -15.41 17.89
N TYR A 266 -0.67 -16.06 17.51
CA TYR A 266 -1.86 -16.17 18.35
C TYR A 266 -2.04 -17.54 19.00
N ASN A 267 -1.25 -18.51 18.55
CA ASN A 267 -1.33 -19.89 19.02
C ASN A 267 -0.16 -20.17 19.96
N GLY A 268 -0.46 -20.32 21.24
CA GLY A 268 0.41 -21.02 22.18
C GLY A 268 0.09 -22.51 22.20
N VAL A 269 0.83 -23.26 23.02
CA VAL A 269 0.72 -24.72 23.11
C VAL A 269 0.48 -25.08 24.56
N LEU A 270 -0.49 -25.95 24.81
CA LEU A 270 -0.68 -26.60 26.09
C LEU A 270 -0.30 -28.06 25.90
N SER A 271 0.32 -28.69 26.90
CA SER A 271 0.61 -30.12 26.83
C SER A 271 0.34 -30.83 28.13
N VAL A 272 -0.15 -32.07 28.02
CA VAL A 272 -0.24 -33.02 29.12
C VAL A 272 0.62 -34.21 28.74
N CYS A 273 1.62 -34.52 29.55
CA CYS A 273 2.58 -35.60 29.28
C CYS A 273 2.51 -36.65 30.39
N LYS A 274 2.62 -37.92 30.01
CA LYS A 274 2.77 -39.06 30.94
C LYS A 274 3.85 -39.98 30.40
N GLU A 275 4.71 -40.43 31.31
CA GLU A 275 5.66 -41.51 31.04
C GLU A 275 4.95 -42.84 31.33
N THR A 276 5.01 -43.78 30.38
CA THR A 276 4.46 -45.13 30.55
C THR A 276 5.53 -46.06 31.12
N GLU A 277 5.12 -47.27 31.51
CA GLU A 277 5.99 -48.26 32.16
C GLU A 277 7.21 -48.68 31.32
N ASN A 278 7.17 -48.45 30.00
CA ASN A 278 8.24 -48.79 29.05
C ASN A 278 9.09 -47.58 28.64
N ASN A 279 9.25 -46.56 29.51
CA ASN A 279 9.94 -45.28 29.21
C ASN A 279 9.39 -44.51 27.99
N THR A 280 8.22 -44.90 27.48
CA THR A 280 7.58 -44.19 26.37
C THR A 280 6.89 -42.94 26.92
N LYS A 281 7.23 -41.78 26.37
CA LYS A 281 6.62 -40.51 26.75
C LYS A 281 5.48 -40.20 25.81
N LEU A 282 4.26 -40.26 26.35
CA LEU A 282 3.05 -39.90 25.63
C LEU A 282 2.67 -38.45 25.97
N SER A 283 2.45 -37.63 24.95
CA SER A 283 2.18 -36.21 25.08
C SER A 283 0.95 -35.80 24.28
N LEU A 284 -0.08 -35.30 24.96
CA LEU A 284 -1.21 -34.61 24.34
C LEU A 284 -0.87 -33.13 24.19
N LEU A 285 -0.72 -32.64 22.95
CA LEU A 285 -0.55 -31.24 22.60
C LEU A 285 -1.88 -30.62 22.19
N ILE A 286 -2.24 -29.50 22.81
CA ILE A 286 -3.48 -28.77 22.58
C ILE A 286 -3.12 -27.36 22.10
N TYR A 287 -3.64 -26.98 20.93
CA TYR A 287 -3.50 -25.65 20.33
C TYR A 287 -4.84 -24.92 20.39
N PRO A 288 -5.03 -24.01 21.35
CA PRO A 288 -6.29 -23.27 21.48
C PRO A 288 -6.44 -22.28 20.31
N LYS A 289 -7.52 -22.36 19.52
CA LYS A 289 -7.78 -21.40 18.42
C LYS A 289 -8.53 -20.17 18.90
N LEU A 290 -8.32 -19.04 18.24
CA LEU A 290 -8.93 -17.74 18.54
C LEU A 290 -10.47 -17.76 18.58
N MET A 291 -11.14 -18.38 17.60
CA MET A 291 -12.60 -18.25 17.46
C MET A 291 -13.40 -19.52 17.82
N LYS A 292 -13.03 -20.72 17.37
CA LYS A 292 -13.70 -21.99 17.74
C LYS A 292 -12.79 -23.21 17.57
N GLY A 293 -12.94 -24.16 18.49
CA GLY A 293 -12.27 -25.47 18.52
C GLY A 293 -10.80 -25.40 18.92
N ASN A 294 -10.28 -26.52 19.41
CA ASN A 294 -8.84 -26.69 19.59
C ASN A 294 -8.31 -27.65 18.53
N ARG A 295 -7.00 -27.60 18.25
CA ARG A 295 -6.32 -28.66 17.52
C ARG A 295 -5.60 -29.53 18.52
N TYR A 296 -5.81 -30.83 18.45
CA TYR A 296 -5.19 -31.83 19.32
C TYR A 296 -4.17 -32.63 18.50
N ILE A 297 -3.01 -32.89 19.07
CA ILE A 297 -1.97 -33.73 18.49
C ILE A 297 -1.46 -34.63 19.60
N ILE A 298 -1.41 -35.93 19.38
CA ILE A 298 -0.71 -36.87 20.24
C ILE A 298 0.70 -37.01 19.72
N SER A 299 1.69 -36.87 20.60
CA SER A 299 3.08 -37.14 20.30
C SER A 299 3.57 -38.27 21.17
N ILE A 300 4.28 -39.20 20.54
CA ILE A 300 4.98 -40.28 21.23
C ILE A 300 6.45 -40.03 21.07
N ASP A 301 7.18 -40.23 22.15
CA ASP A 301 8.62 -40.24 22.15
C ASP A 301 9.05 -41.56 22.82
N SER A 302 9.56 -42.47 22.00
CA SER A 302 10.11 -43.77 22.38
C SER A 302 11.47 -43.94 21.73
N ASP A 303 12.30 -44.84 22.27
CA ASP A 303 13.69 -45.02 21.80
C ASP A 303 13.79 -45.30 20.29
N ASP A 304 12.75 -45.90 19.69
CA ASP A 304 12.71 -46.26 18.28
C ASP A 304 11.87 -45.30 17.40
N ILE A 305 10.91 -44.57 17.97
CA ILE A 305 9.90 -43.81 17.20
C ILE A 305 9.51 -42.50 17.90
N THR A 306 9.62 -41.40 17.16
CA THR A 306 9.01 -40.10 17.49
C THR A 306 7.95 -39.74 16.45
N GLU A 307 6.67 -39.84 16.81
CA GLU A 307 5.55 -39.55 15.89
C GLU A 307 4.60 -38.51 16.47
N SER A 308 3.84 -37.84 15.58
CA SER A 308 2.86 -36.81 15.94
C SER A 308 1.59 -36.99 15.13
N ILE A 309 0.55 -37.47 15.82
CA ILE A 309 -0.73 -37.89 15.24
C ILE A 309 -1.80 -36.84 15.56
N PRO A 310 -2.33 -36.12 14.57
CA PRO A 310 -3.42 -35.18 14.79
C PRO A 310 -4.74 -35.92 15.04
N ILE A 311 -5.45 -35.53 16.10
CA ILE A 311 -6.74 -36.12 16.48
C ILE A 311 -7.83 -35.05 16.63
N ASN A 312 -9.10 -35.47 16.54
CA ASN A 312 -10.25 -34.64 16.88
C ASN A 312 -10.56 -34.74 18.38
N ARG A 313 -11.68 -34.14 18.77
CA ARG A 313 -12.17 -34.17 20.16
C ARG A 313 -12.54 -35.59 20.60
N ASP A 314 -13.03 -36.39 19.68
CA ASP A 314 -13.54 -37.73 19.91
C ASP A 314 -12.43 -38.79 19.79
N ILE A 315 -11.17 -38.34 19.76
CA ILE A 315 -9.95 -39.17 19.68
C ILE A 315 -9.85 -39.89 18.32
N GLU A 316 -10.50 -39.38 17.28
CA GLU A 316 -10.38 -39.92 15.93
C GLU A 316 -9.28 -39.19 15.16
N TYR A 317 -8.55 -39.92 14.32
CA TYR A 317 -7.51 -39.36 13.48
C TYR A 317 -8.06 -38.31 12.48
N ILE A 318 -7.38 -37.16 12.34
CA ILE A 318 -7.74 -36.12 11.35
C ILE A 318 -6.68 -36.05 10.22
N PRO A 319 -6.90 -36.72 9.08
CA PRO A 319 -5.97 -36.70 7.95
C PRO A 319 -5.79 -35.30 7.34
N GLU A 320 -6.80 -34.44 7.43
CA GLU A 320 -6.82 -33.13 6.78
C GLU A 320 -5.79 -32.12 7.33
N THR A 321 -5.17 -32.39 8.48
CA THR A 321 -4.23 -31.47 9.12
C THR A 321 -2.76 -31.66 8.70
N LEU A 322 -2.49 -32.69 7.88
CA LEU A 322 -1.20 -33.01 7.24
C LEU A 322 -1.10 -32.50 5.78
N LYS A 323 -1.88 -31.47 5.40
CA LYS A 323 -1.98 -30.92 4.03
C LYS A 323 -0.72 -30.21 3.48
N ALA A 324 0.50 -30.73 3.68
CA ALA A 324 1.69 -30.11 3.09
C ALA A 324 2.77 -31.03 2.51
N ARG A 325 2.73 -32.36 2.64
CA ARG A 325 3.66 -33.25 1.91
C ARG A 325 3.08 -34.65 1.75
N ASN A 326 2.60 -34.92 0.54
CA ASN A 326 2.22 -36.22 -0.01
C ASN A 326 1.11 -37.00 0.74
N THR A 327 0.20 -37.56 -0.04
CA THR A 327 -0.78 -38.56 0.41
C THR A 327 -0.09 -39.62 1.26
N SER A 328 -0.34 -39.63 2.57
CA SER A 328 0.07 -40.73 3.44
C SER A 328 -0.52 -42.02 2.87
N PRO A 329 0.29 -43.07 2.60
CA PRO A 329 -0.24 -44.34 2.10
C PRO A 329 -1.25 -44.92 3.08
N LEU A 330 -2.20 -45.73 2.57
CA LEU A 330 -3.28 -46.33 3.36
C LEU A 330 -2.75 -47.10 4.59
N SER A 331 -1.53 -47.64 4.49
CA SER A 331 -0.80 -48.30 5.59
C SER A 331 -0.47 -47.38 6.76
N THR A 332 -0.22 -46.09 6.52
CA THR A 332 0.06 -45.10 7.58
C THR A 332 -1.20 -44.69 8.32
N ILE A 333 -2.36 -44.64 7.65
CA ILE A 333 -3.65 -44.33 8.29
C ILE A 333 -3.99 -45.44 9.28
N LYS A 334 -3.92 -46.70 8.82
CA LYS A 334 -4.18 -47.86 9.68
C LYS A 334 -3.23 -47.93 10.87
N LEU A 335 -1.94 -47.63 10.66
CA LEU A 335 -0.96 -47.54 11.74
C LEU A 335 -1.35 -46.51 12.82
N TYR A 336 -1.86 -45.34 12.40
CA TYR A 336 -2.30 -44.30 13.33
C TYR A 336 -3.60 -44.64 14.06
N GLU A 337 -4.54 -45.33 13.39
CA GLU A 337 -5.77 -45.83 14.01
C GLU A 337 -5.44 -46.92 15.04
N ASP A 338 -4.64 -47.93 14.66
CA ASP A 338 -4.18 -48.99 15.57
C ASP A 338 -3.42 -48.40 16.77
N PHE A 339 -2.65 -47.33 16.55
CA PHE A 339 -1.97 -46.59 17.61
C PHE A 339 -2.96 -45.92 18.58
N ILE A 340 -3.93 -45.19 18.03
CA ILE A 340 -4.95 -44.51 18.81
C ILE A 340 -5.69 -45.51 19.68
N ASP A 341 -6.05 -46.67 19.12
CA ASP A 341 -6.74 -47.74 19.83
C ASP A 341 -5.89 -48.30 20.97
N LYS A 342 -4.59 -48.55 20.71
CA LYS A 342 -3.63 -49.05 21.71
C LYS A 342 -3.52 -48.14 22.94
N TYR A 343 -3.51 -46.82 22.75
CA TYR A 343 -3.32 -45.84 23.82
C TYR A 343 -4.59 -45.04 24.15
N PHE A 344 -5.77 -45.53 23.72
CA PHE A 344 -7.02 -44.81 23.84
C PHE A 344 -7.33 -44.42 25.28
N THR A 345 -7.10 -45.33 26.23
CA THR A 345 -7.35 -45.12 27.65
C THR A 345 -6.49 -43.99 28.22
N GLU A 346 -5.20 -43.96 27.88
CA GLU A 346 -4.25 -42.93 28.30
C GLU A 346 -4.56 -41.58 27.66
N ILE A 347 -4.89 -41.57 26.35
CA ILE A 347 -5.26 -40.36 25.63
C ILE A 347 -6.53 -39.75 26.22
N LYS A 348 -7.56 -40.57 26.45
CA LYS A 348 -8.82 -40.14 27.07
C LYS A 348 -8.60 -39.58 28.48
N ALA A 349 -7.75 -40.23 29.28
CA ALA A 349 -7.39 -39.74 30.60
C ALA A 349 -6.66 -38.38 30.54
N MET A 350 -5.74 -38.18 29.59
CA MET A 350 -5.07 -36.90 29.37
C MET A 350 -6.04 -35.80 28.92
N MET A 351 -7.00 -36.11 28.05
CA MET A 351 -8.02 -35.15 27.62
C MET A 351 -8.89 -34.68 28.79
N HIS A 352 -9.39 -35.62 29.59
CA HIS A 352 -10.17 -35.30 30.80
C HIS A 352 -9.36 -34.49 31.82
N LYS A 353 -8.08 -34.82 31.99
CA LYS A 353 -7.15 -34.06 32.84
C LYS A 353 -6.89 -32.65 32.34
N ALA A 354 -6.75 -32.46 31.03
CA ALA A 354 -6.59 -31.14 30.42
C ALA A 354 -7.85 -30.28 30.59
N GLU A 355 -9.03 -30.88 30.40
CA GLU A 355 -10.33 -30.24 30.60
C GLU A 355 -10.49 -29.75 32.03
N ASN A 356 -10.25 -30.62 33.02
CA ASN A 356 -10.35 -30.26 34.43
C ASN A 356 -9.36 -29.17 34.85
N LEU A 357 -8.12 -29.21 34.35
CA LEU A 357 -7.13 -28.21 34.72
C LEU A 357 -7.43 -26.85 34.10
N TRP A 358 -7.71 -26.81 32.80
CA TRP A 358 -7.77 -25.55 32.04
C TRP A 358 -9.18 -25.06 31.72
N ASN A 359 -10.21 -25.80 32.14
CA ASN A 359 -11.62 -25.54 31.83
C ASN A 359 -11.81 -25.26 30.33
N ILE A 360 -11.14 -26.06 29.51
CA ILE A 360 -11.21 -25.94 28.06
C ILE A 360 -12.53 -26.59 27.67
N ILE A 361 -13.52 -25.76 27.30
CA ILE A 361 -14.78 -26.24 26.74
C ILE A 361 -14.43 -27.08 25.51
N LEU A 362 -14.65 -28.38 25.60
CA LEU A 362 -14.50 -29.31 24.49
C LEU A 362 -15.50 -28.99 23.38
#